data_AF-A0A960JHD4-F1
#
_entry.id   AF-A0A960JHD4-F1
#
_cell.length_a   1.000
_cell.length_b   1.000
_cell.length_c   1.000
_cell.angle_alpha   90.00
_cell.angle_beta   90.00
_cell.angle_gamma   90.00
#
_symmetry.space_group_name_H-M   'P 1'
#
loop_
_entity.id
_entity.type
_entity.pdbx_description
1 polymer ?
#
loop_
_entity_poly.entity_id
_entity_poly.type
_entity_poly.pdbx_seq_one_letter_code
_entity_poly.pdbx_strand_id
1 'polypeptide(L)'
;MFKIRADFNETFEVKANLVKVRAFYTDVKNFIDLMPGIESIHADSNGIIHWKIRANVPFVGSFTEKFSVIESENTDERVEWTPAERDGFNLMRYAADFFPKGDQVTLVQYSQNVELRRNSASDLHFLAGLAGERTISGEMTRRISEMLHKFIEQSRLQLEN
;
A
#
# COMPACT_ATOMS: atom_id res chain seq x y z
N MET A 1 -0.78 22.27 -8.88
CA MET A 1 -1.19 21.22 -7.93
C MET A 1 0.06 20.46 -7.55
N PHE A 2 0.37 20.44 -6.26
CA PHE A 2 1.54 19.75 -5.69
C PHE A 2 1.24 18.26 -5.59
N LYS A 3 2.14 17.40 -6.09
CA LYS A 3 1.93 15.95 -6.09
C LYS A 3 3.08 15.24 -5.42
N ILE A 4 2.74 14.28 -4.58
CA ILE A 4 3.72 13.37 -4.01
C ILE A 4 3.34 11.97 -4.44
N ARG A 5 4.30 11.30 -5.08
CA ARG A 5 4.11 9.95 -5.56
C ARG A 5 5.12 9.01 -4.91
N ALA A 6 4.65 7.83 -4.55
CA ALA A 6 5.46 6.71 -4.12
C ALA A 6 4.97 5.46 -4.84
N ASP A 7 5.87 4.86 -5.62
CA ASP A 7 5.60 3.60 -6.30
C ASP A 7 6.50 2.52 -5.71
N PHE A 8 5.88 1.40 -5.37
CA PHE A 8 6.55 0.21 -4.89
C PHE A 8 6.16 -0.97 -5.76
N ASN A 9 7.15 -1.72 -6.24
CA ASN A 9 6.95 -2.94 -7.00
C ASN A 9 8.03 -3.94 -6.59
N GLU A 10 7.62 -5.16 -6.23
CA GLU A 10 8.54 -6.23 -5.87
C GLU A 10 8.03 -7.57 -6.40
N THR A 11 8.95 -8.48 -6.69
CA THR A 11 8.64 -9.85 -7.07
C THR A 11 9.42 -10.78 -6.16
N PHE A 12 8.73 -11.70 -5.50
CA PHE A 12 9.34 -12.61 -4.53
C PHE A 12 8.61 -13.95 -4.50
N GLU A 13 9.31 -14.99 -4.08
CA GLU A 13 8.74 -16.31 -3.87
C GLU A 13 8.30 -16.48 -2.41
N VAL A 14 7.16 -17.14 -2.24
CA VAL A 14 6.65 -17.59 -0.94
C VAL A 14 6.58 -19.11 -0.96
N LYS A 15 7.18 -19.76 0.04
CA LYS A 15 7.13 -21.23 0.21
C LYS A 15 5.79 -21.68 0.80
N ALA A 16 4.72 -21.43 0.07
CA ALA A 16 3.39 -21.92 0.35
C ALA A 16 2.60 -22.11 -0.95
N ASN A 17 1.58 -22.95 -0.92
CA ASN A 17 0.68 -23.15 -2.05
C ASN A 17 -0.13 -21.87 -2.37
N LEU A 18 -0.55 -21.77 -3.64
CA LEU A 18 -1.26 -20.61 -4.19
C LEU A 18 -2.47 -20.18 -3.35
N VAL A 19 -3.28 -21.15 -2.90
CA VAL A 19 -4.52 -20.89 -2.15
C VAL A 19 -4.22 -20.17 -0.82
N LYS A 20 -3.23 -20.66 -0.06
CA LYS A 20 -2.80 -20.04 1.21
C LYS A 20 -2.27 -18.63 0.98
N VAL A 21 -1.41 -18.46 -0.04
CA VAL A 21 -0.78 -17.17 -0.35
C VAL A 21 -1.82 -16.14 -0.79
N ARG A 22 -2.69 -16.49 -1.74
CA ARG A 22 -3.74 -15.60 -2.22
C ARG A 22 -4.68 -15.19 -1.09
N ALA A 23 -5.17 -16.14 -0.31
CA ALA A 23 -6.06 -15.87 0.83
C ALA A 23 -5.45 -14.85 1.80
N PHE A 24 -4.14 -14.95 2.05
CA PHE A 24 -3.42 -14.01 2.90
C PHE A 24 -3.42 -12.59 2.32
N TYR A 25 -3.08 -12.44 1.03
CA TYR A 25 -2.98 -11.13 0.37
C TYR A 25 -4.33 -10.50 0.00
N THR A 26 -5.43 -11.25 0.13
CA THR A 26 -6.80 -10.72 0.00
C THR A 26 -7.43 -10.30 1.33
N ASP A 27 -6.93 -10.82 2.46
CA ASP A 27 -7.50 -10.53 3.78
C ASP A 27 -6.91 -9.23 4.36
N VAL A 28 -7.74 -8.19 4.39
CA VAL A 28 -7.41 -6.87 4.97
C VAL A 28 -6.86 -6.95 6.40
N LYS A 29 -7.25 -7.98 7.17
CA LYS A 29 -6.75 -8.17 8.54
C LYS A 29 -5.24 -8.37 8.57
N ASN A 30 -4.68 -9.08 7.59
CA ASN A 30 -3.22 -9.29 7.52
C ASN A 30 -2.48 -7.97 7.30
N PHE A 31 -3.05 -7.04 6.54
CA PHE A 31 -2.48 -5.70 6.37
C PHE A 31 -2.53 -4.91 7.67
N ILE A 32 -3.64 -4.93 8.40
CA ILE A 32 -3.76 -4.27 9.71
C ILE A 32 -2.74 -4.82 10.70
N ASP A 33 -2.63 -6.15 10.78
CA ASP A 33 -1.83 -6.82 11.81
C ASP A 33 -0.32 -6.76 11.50
N LEU A 34 0.08 -6.72 10.23
CA LEU A 34 1.47 -6.92 9.82
C LEU A 34 2.11 -5.74 9.07
N MET A 35 1.33 -4.82 8.48
CA MET A 35 1.88 -3.67 7.77
C MET A 35 2.08 -2.48 8.72
N PRO A 36 3.33 -2.01 8.94
CA PRO A 36 3.57 -0.90 9.84
C PRO A 36 2.80 0.36 9.44
N GLY A 37 2.25 1.10 10.40
CA GLY A 37 1.62 2.39 10.12
C GLY A 37 0.18 2.31 9.59
N ILE A 38 -0.37 1.12 9.33
CA ILE A 38 -1.83 0.97 9.17
C ILE A 38 -2.49 1.20 10.53
N GLU A 39 -3.34 2.23 10.62
CA GLU A 39 -4.14 2.49 11.83
C GLU A 39 -5.47 1.74 11.80
N SER A 40 -6.10 1.67 10.63
CA SER A 40 -7.37 0.95 10.44
C SER A 40 -7.66 0.72 8.97
N ILE A 41 -8.30 -0.40 8.66
CA ILE A 41 -8.94 -0.66 7.37
C ILE A 41 -10.39 -1.07 7.65
N HIS A 42 -11.36 -0.43 7.01
CA HIS A 42 -12.78 -0.77 7.15
C HIS A 42 -13.53 -0.57 5.84
N ALA A 43 -14.52 -1.42 5.57
CA ALA A 43 -15.45 -1.23 4.46
C ALA A 43 -16.66 -0.40 4.91
N ASP A 44 -17.15 0.50 4.04
CA ASP A 44 -18.42 1.17 4.24
C ASP A 44 -19.60 0.40 3.62
N SER A 45 -20.81 0.94 3.76
CA SER A 45 -22.04 0.32 3.25
C SER A 45 -22.10 0.21 1.73
N ASN A 46 -21.23 0.91 1.00
CA ASN A 46 -21.16 0.90 -0.46
C ASN A 46 -20.03 -0.02 -0.97
N GLY A 47 -19.35 -0.74 -0.08
CA GLY A 47 -18.23 -1.61 -0.44
C GLY A 47 -16.92 -0.86 -0.70
N ILE A 48 -16.82 0.42 -0.34
CA ILE A 48 -15.56 1.17 -0.42
C ILE A 48 -14.73 0.83 0.82
N ILE A 49 -13.48 0.44 0.60
CA ILE A 49 -12.51 0.11 1.64
C ILE A 49 -11.70 1.36 1.96
N HIS A 50 -11.75 1.78 3.22
CA HIS A 50 -11.10 2.98 3.74
C HIS A 50 -9.86 2.61 4.54
N TRP A 51 -8.70 3.00 4.01
CA TRP A 51 -7.39 2.80 4.63
C TRP A 51 -6.99 4.06 5.36
N LYS A 52 -6.70 3.95 6.66
CA LYS A 52 -6.13 5.03 7.45
C LYS A 52 -4.68 4.68 7.75
N ILE A 53 -3.75 5.46 7.20
CA ILE A 53 -2.32 5.19 7.28
C ILE A 53 -1.62 6.36 7.97
N ARG A 54 -0.86 6.08 9.03
CA ARG A 54 0.04 7.03 9.66
C ARG A 54 1.45 6.81 9.13
N ALA A 55 2.01 7.87 8.56
CA ALA A 55 3.41 7.92 8.17
C ALA A 55 4.15 8.96 9.01
N ASN A 56 5.42 8.68 9.30
CA ASN A 56 6.35 9.67 9.83
C ASN A 56 7.48 9.83 8.82
N VAL A 57 7.55 11.00 8.20
CA VAL A 57 8.48 11.30 7.12
C VAL A 57 9.43 12.40 7.62
N PRO A 58 10.75 12.16 7.63
CA PRO A 58 11.74 13.18 7.98
C PRO A 58 11.49 14.51 7.26
N PHE A 59 11.69 15.62 7.97
CA PHE A 59 11.46 17.00 7.48
C PHE A 59 10.00 17.39 7.15
N VAL A 60 9.13 16.41 6.95
CA VAL A 60 7.68 16.58 6.74
C VAL A 60 6.91 16.40 8.05
N GLY A 61 7.41 15.58 8.97
CA GLY A 61 6.76 15.25 10.23
C GLY A 61 5.82 14.04 10.12
N SER A 62 5.01 13.85 11.17
CA SER A 62 3.99 12.80 11.21
C SER A 62 2.69 13.31 10.63
N PHE A 63 2.09 12.53 9.74
CA PHE A 63 0.80 12.84 9.16
C PHE A 63 -0.02 11.55 9.00
N THR A 64 -1.32 11.72 8.90
CA THR A 64 -2.27 10.61 8.75
C THR A 64 -3.10 10.86 7.51
N GLU A 65 -3.03 9.93 6.57
CA GLU A 65 -3.81 9.99 5.35
C GLU A 65 -4.88 8.91 5.33
N LYS A 66 -5.96 9.24 4.63
CA LYS A 66 -7.03 8.31 4.31
C LYS A 66 -7.03 8.06 2.82
N PHE A 67 -7.13 6.80 2.43
CA PHE A 67 -7.29 6.37 1.05
C PHE A 67 -8.56 5.56 0.93
N SER A 68 -9.38 5.91 -0.06
CA SER A 68 -10.60 5.19 -0.40
C SER A 68 -10.34 4.32 -1.63
N VAL A 69 -10.51 3.01 -1.51
CA VAL A 69 -10.31 2.07 -2.62
C VAL A 69 -11.52 1.17 -2.83
N ILE A 70 -11.67 0.68 -4.05
CA ILE A 70 -12.66 -0.33 -4.43
C ILE A 70 -11.94 -1.57 -4.94
N GLU A 71 -12.54 -2.74 -4.69
CA GLU A 71 -12.07 -3.97 -5.30
C GLU A 71 -12.44 -4.00 -6.77
N SER A 72 -11.43 -3.82 -7.63
CA SER A 72 -11.58 -3.85 -9.08
C SER A 72 -11.31 -5.21 -9.67
N GLU A 73 -10.52 -6.05 -8.99
CA GLU A 73 -10.27 -7.43 -9.42
C GLU A 73 -10.04 -8.36 -8.22
N ASN A 74 -10.59 -9.57 -8.29
CA ASN A 74 -10.43 -10.61 -7.29
C ASN A 74 -10.58 -11.99 -7.96
N THR A 75 -9.60 -12.36 -8.78
CA THR A 75 -9.54 -13.62 -9.52
C THR A 75 -8.58 -14.58 -8.85
N ASP A 76 -8.48 -15.83 -9.32
CA ASP A 76 -7.54 -16.82 -8.75
C ASP A 76 -6.07 -16.41 -8.93
N GLU A 77 -5.77 -15.58 -9.92
CA GLU A 77 -4.42 -15.17 -10.31
C GLU A 77 -4.07 -13.75 -9.84
N ARG A 78 -5.07 -12.94 -9.48
CA ARG A 78 -4.85 -11.51 -9.18
C ARG A 78 -5.86 -10.95 -8.19
N VAL A 79 -5.38 -10.10 -7.28
CA VAL A 79 -6.20 -9.18 -6.51
C VAL A 79 -5.78 -7.75 -6.84
N GLU A 80 -6.76 -6.87 -7.01
CA GLU A 80 -6.52 -5.46 -7.25
C GLU A 80 -7.54 -4.56 -6.55
N TRP A 81 -7.03 -3.56 -5.84
CA TRP A 81 -7.78 -2.44 -5.31
C TRP A 81 -7.35 -1.13 -5.99
N THR A 82 -8.32 -0.40 -6.54
CA THR A 82 -8.09 0.88 -7.24
C THR A 82 -8.71 2.05 -6.48
N PRO A 83 -8.24 3.29 -6.70
CA PRO A 83 -8.83 4.45 -6.05
C PRO A 83 -10.33 4.57 -6.33
N ALA A 84 -11.13 4.81 -5.32
CA ALA A 84 -12.53 5.14 -5.50
C ALA A 84 -12.65 6.50 -6.22
N GLU A 85 -13.58 6.63 -7.18
CA GLU A 85 -13.70 7.81 -8.08
C GLU A 85 -13.83 9.16 -7.35
N ARG A 86 -14.25 9.16 -6.08
CA ARG A 86 -14.47 10.37 -5.28
C ARG A 86 -13.21 10.87 -4.56
N ASP A 87 -12.13 10.10 -4.53
CA ASP A 87 -10.91 10.49 -3.82
C ASP A 87 -9.99 11.32 -4.73
N GLY A 88 -10.32 12.60 -4.91
CA GLY A 88 -9.55 13.48 -5.79
C GLY A 88 -8.17 13.88 -5.25
N PHE A 89 -7.91 13.61 -3.96
CA PHE A 89 -6.74 14.13 -3.25
C PHE A 89 -5.79 13.04 -2.77
N ASN A 90 -6.26 11.85 -2.43
CA ASN A 90 -5.42 10.75 -1.96
C ASN A 90 -5.72 9.49 -2.77
N LEU A 91 -4.80 9.10 -3.62
CA LEU A 91 -4.96 7.92 -4.48
C LEU A 91 -4.08 6.80 -3.98
N MET A 92 -4.65 5.61 -3.87
CA MET A 92 -3.90 4.39 -3.62
C MET A 92 -4.37 3.30 -4.58
N ARG A 93 -3.42 2.61 -5.20
CA ARG A 93 -3.64 1.36 -5.92
C ARG A 93 -2.81 0.28 -5.28
N TYR A 94 -3.40 -0.89 -5.08
CA TYR A 94 -2.74 -2.11 -4.65
C TYR A 94 -3.05 -3.19 -5.67
N ALA A 95 -2.04 -3.96 -6.08
CA ALA A 95 -2.26 -5.18 -6.83
C ALA A 95 -1.25 -6.25 -6.43
N ALA A 96 -1.70 -7.50 -6.40
CA ALA A 96 -0.84 -8.67 -6.27
C ALA A 96 -1.24 -9.72 -7.30
N ASP A 97 -0.28 -10.14 -8.12
CA ASP A 97 -0.41 -11.26 -9.04
C ASP A 97 0.26 -12.50 -8.45
N PHE A 98 -0.36 -13.65 -8.65
CA PHE A 98 0.06 -14.92 -8.05
C PHE A 98 0.31 -15.97 -9.13
N PHE A 99 1.53 -16.52 -9.16
CA PHE A 99 1.92 -17.54 -10.13
C PHE A 99 2.43 -18.79 -9.40
N PRO A 100 1.76 -19.94 -9.54
CA PRO A 100 2.23 -21.17 -8.92
C PRO A 100 3.58 -21.61 -9.52
N LYS A 101 4.51 -22.02 -8.66
CA LYS A 101 5.83 -22.57 -8.97
C LYS A 101 5.95 -23.98 -8.40
N GLY A 102 5.04 -24.86 -8.81
CA GLY A 102 4.84 -26.18 -8.20
C GLY A 102 3.87 -26.13 -7.01
N ASP A 103 3.76 -27.24 -6.27
CA ASP A 103 2.67 -27.42 -5.31
C ASP A 103 2.82 -26.59 -4.02
N GLN A 104 4.04 -26.17 -3.68
CA GLN A 104 4.36 -25.54 -2.38
C GLN A 104 5.13 -24.21 -2.52
N VAL A 105 5.20 -23.65 -3.72
CA VAL A 105 5.85 -22.36 -3.96
C VAL A 105 4.95 -21.51 -4.85
N THR A 106 4.78 -20.25 -4.46
CA THR A 106 4.03 -19.25 -5.24
C THR A 106 4.93 -18.03 -5.45
N LEU A 107 5.08 -17.61 -6.70
CA LEU A 107 5.71 -16.34 -7.04
C LEU A 107 4.64 -15.25 -6.92
N VAL A 108 4.93 -14.21 -6.15
CA VAL A 108 4.06 -13.05 -5.95
C VAL A 108 4.70 -11.85 -6.66
N GLN A 109 3.93 -11.16 -7.50
CA GLN A 109 4.28 -9.84 -8.00
C GLN A 109 3.43 -8.82 -7.27
N TYR A 110 4.03 -8.09 -6.34
CA TYR A 110 3.37 -7.11 -5.50
C TYR A 110 3.60 -5.70 -6.05
N SER A 111 2.53 -4.91 -6.13
CA SER A 111 2.62 -3.48 -6.44
C SER A 111 1.73 -2.65 -5.53
N GLN A 112 2.25 -1.50 -5.10
CA GLN A 112 1.46 -0.49 -4.42
C GLN A 112 1.88 0.89 -4.87
N ASN A 113 0.93 1.69 -5.31
CA ASN A 113 1.17 3.04 -5.81
C ASN A 113 0.34 4.01 -4.97
N VAL A 114 0.96 5.07 -4.49
CA VAL A 114 0.33 6.10 -3.68
C VAL A 114 0.60 7.45 -4.31
N GLU A 115 -0.44 8.26 -4.49
CA GLU A 115 -0.34 9.65 -4.92
C GLU A 115 -1.13 10.56 -3.97
N LEU A 116 -0.44 11.48 -3.31
CA LEU A 116 -1.05 12.57 -2.55
C LEU A 116 -1.06 13.82 -3.43
N ARG A 117 -2.22 14.45 -3.57
CA ARG A 117 -2.43 15.68 -4.31
C ARG A 117 -2.82 16.78 -3.33
N ARG A 118 -2.14 17.91 -3.39
CA ARG A 118 -2.44 19.09 -2.59
C ARG A 118 -2.49 20.34 -3.45
N ASN A 119 -3.20 21.36 -2.99
CA ASN A 119 -3.22 22.64 -3.68
C ASN A 119 -1.86 23.33 -3.53
N SER A 120 -1.23 23.19 -2.36
CA SER A 120 0.10 23.69 -2.05
C SER A 120 0.91 22.71 -1.18
N ALA A 121 2.24 22.85 -1.17
CA ALA A 121 3.10 22.03 -0.31
C ALA A 121 2.81 22.24 1.18
N SER A 122 2.41 23.44 1.58
CA SER A 122 2.07 23.76 2.98
C SER A 122 0.84 23.01 3.49
N ASP A 123 -0.03 22.52 2.59
CA ASP A 123 -1.18 21.68 2.96
C ASP A 123 -0.74 20.29 3.45
N LEU A 124 0.49 19.86 3.15
CA LEU A 124 1.07 18.64 3.69
C LEU A 124 1.77 18.91 5.03
N HIS A 125 2.59 19.96 5.08
CA HIS A 125 3.25 20.44 6.30
C HIS A 125 3.79 21.87 6.09
N PHE A 126 3.76 22.71 7.13
CA PHE A 126 4.20 24.11 7.05
C PHE A 126 5.61 24.29 6.43
N LEU A 127 6.56 23.40 6.76
CA LEU A 127 7.93 23.46 6.24
C LEU A 127 8.14 22.79 4.87
N ALA A 128 7.13 22.08 4.35
CA ALA A 128 7.25 21.36 3.07
C ALA A 128 7.47 22.30 1.87
N GLY A 129 7.02 23.55 1.96
CA GLY A 129 7.29 24.58 0.95
C GLY A 129 8.78 24.90 0.76
N LEU A 130 9.63 24.61 1.75
CA LEU A 130 11.07 24.89 1.71
C LEU A 130 11.90 23.70 1.22
N ALA A 131 11.42 22.46 1.43
CA ALA A 131 12.15 21.23 1.08
C ALA A 131 12.05 20.85 -0.41
N GLY A 132 11.03 21.37 -1.12
CA GLY A 132 10.76 21.08 -2.53
C GLY A 132 10.09 19.72 -2.77
N GLU A 133 9.22 19.66 -3.79
CA GLU A 133 8.38 18.49 -4.13
C GLU A 133 9.18 17.21 -4.38
N ARG A 134 10.34 17.32 -5.05
CA ARG A 134 11.21 16.17 -5.38
C ARG A 134 11.79 15.52 -4.13
N THR A 135 12.27 16.31 -3.18
CA THR A 135 12.86 15.81 -1.92
C THR A 135 11.81 15.07 -1.11
N ILE A 136 10.63 15.68 -0.97
CA ILE A 136 9.51 15.09 -0.22
C ILE A 136 9.03 13.79 -0.87
N SER A 137 8.93 13.76 -2.19
CA SER A 137 8.52 12.55 -2.91
C SER A 137 9.54 11.42 -2.77
N GLY A 138 10.83 11.73 -2.84
CA GLY A 138 11.89 10.74 -2.61
C GLY A 138 11.84 10.16 -1.21
N GLU A 139 11.68 11.01 -0.19
CA GLU A 139 11.64 10.58 1.20
C GLU A 139 10.35 9.81 1.53
N MET A 140 9.21 10.21 0.95
CA MET A 140 7.96 9.47 1.06
C MET A 140 8.05 8.10 0.38
N THR A 141 8.64 8.04 -0.82
CA THR A 141 8.89 6.77 -1.52
C THR A 141 9.75 5.85 -0.65
N ARG A 142 10.87 6.35 -0.12
CA ARG A 142 11.75 5.59 0.77
C ARG A 142 10.99 5.01 1.96
N ARG A 143 10.19 5.83 2.64
CA ARG A 143 9.45 5.42 3.83
C ARG A 143 8.36 4.38 3.52
N ILE A 144 7.63 4.55 2.42
CA ILE A 144 6.62 3.59 1.98
C ILE A 144 7.31 2.28 1.59
N SER A 145 8.42 2.31 0.86
CA SER A 145 9.18 1.10 0.52
C SER A 145 9.66 0.36 1.77
N GLU A 146 10.17 1.07 2.79
CA GLU A 146 10.57 0.45 4.07
C GLU A 146 9.41 -0.24 4.79
N MET A 147 8.24 0.38 4.78
CA MET A 147 7.01 -0.18 5.35
C MET A 147 6.59 -1.46 4.61
N LEU A 148 6.62 -1.42 3.27
CA LEU A 148 6.18 -2.53 2.42
C LEU A 148 7.17 -3.70 2.42
N HIS A 149 8.48 -3.44 2.42
CA HIS A 149 9.49 -4.48 2.63
C HIS A 149 9.27 -5.23 3.95
N LYS A 150 8.99 -4.49 5.04
CA LYS A 150 8.69 -5.12 6.34
C LYS A 150 7.42 -5.95 6.29
N PHE A 151 6.37 -5.46 5.63
CA PHE A 151 5.15 -6.25 5.45
C PHE A 151 5.41 -7.55 4.68
N ILE A 152 6.18 -7.49 3.58
CA ILE A 152 6.57 -8.66 2.78
C ILE A 152 7.43 -9.64 3.60
N GLU A 153 8.34 -9.14 4.43
CA GLU A 153 9.11 -9.99 5.34
C GLU A 153 8.21 -10.72 6.33
N GLN A 154 7.29 -10.00 6.98
CA GLN A 154 6.35 -10.58 7.94
C GLN A 154 5.36 -11.55 7.29
N SER A 155 4.88 -11.25 6.07
CA SER A 155 3.97 -12.14 5.34
C SER A 155 4.63 -13.47 5.01
N ARG A 156 5.90 -13.45 4.59
CA ARG A 156 6.69 -14.66 4.34
C ARG A 156 6.88 -15.46 5.62
N LEU A 157 7.22 -14.82 6.73
CA LEU A 157 7.31 -15.50 8.02
C LEU A 157 5.98 -16.16 8.42
N GLN A 158 4.84 -15.51 8.18
CA GLN A 158 3.53 -16.09 8.51
C GLN A 158 3.12 -17.22 7.55
N LEU A 159 3.49 -17.13 6.28
CA LEU A 159 3.06 -18.06 5.23
C LEU A 159 3.96 -19.30 5.12
N GLU A 160 5.25 -19.16 5.35
CA GLU A 160 6.25 -20.23 5.21
C GLU A 160 6.42 -21.08 6.47
N ASN A 161 5.77 -20.69 7.57
CA ASN A 161 5.66 -21.47 8.81
C ASN A 161 4.39 -22.35 8.84
#